data_AF-Q8XZV2-F1
#
_entry.id   AF-Q8XZV2-F1
#
_cell.length_a   1.000
_cell.length_b   1.000
_cell.length_c   1.000
_cell.angle_alpha   90.00
_cell.angle_beta   90.00
_cell.angle_gamma   90.00
#
_symmetry.space_group_name_H-M   'P 1'
#
loop_
_entity.id
_entity.type
_entity.pdbx_description
1 polymer ?
#
loop_
_entity_poly.entity_id
_entity_poly.type
_entity_poly.pdbx_seq_one_letter_code
_entity_poly.pdbx_strand_id
1 'polypeptide(L)'
;MSDNTPQAAPSAAPAPAAPAAIPNGSGNGKRKRMLTTLAAALVVAGVGYGLYWGLYGRWFESTDDAYVQGNVVQVTPQVAGTVVAIRADDTQLVTAGQPLIELDRADARVALEQAEAALAQAVRQVRTLYSNTGAYTSTLAMRESDLAKAKEDLARRKQIAGTGAVSQEEIAHAQTSLQAAEAAVETAREQLQANRVLTEQTTLERHPNVLQAAAKVREAYLAYARTSLPASVTGYVAKRSVQVGQRVAPGTPLMAIVPLDQLWVDANFKEVQVRHMRVGQPVELVADVYGSSVTYHGKVVGFSAGTGSAFSLLPAQNATGNWIKVVQRLPVRVSLDPKELKDHPLRVGLSMEARVDIHDEGGQSLASTPATPPLQTSVYDQAGQEADQVIASIIATNAGRGTASAPAGAGAIAPASSSRAAQPAPKV
;
A
#
# COMPACT_ATOMS: atom_id res chain seq x y z
N MET A 1 58.44 -71.42 40.92
CA MET A 1 59.18 -71.36 42.19
C MET A 1 58.42 -70.35 43.05
N SER A 2 57.49 -70.75 43.92
CA SER A 2 57.57 -71.74 45.02
C SER A 2 58.02 -71.07 46.34
N ASP A 3 57.40 -71.33 47.49
CA ASP A 3 56.15 -72.10 47.71
C ASP A 3 55.48 -71.75 49.05
N ASN A 4 54.18 -72.08 49.12
CA ASN A 4 53.40 -72.56 50.26
C ASN A 4 53.62 -72.08 51.74
N THR A 5 52.50 -71.71 52.37
CA THR A 5 52.20 -71.67 53.83
C THR A 5 52.59 -72.96 54.59
N PRO A 6 52.83 -72.96 55.94
CA PRO A 6 51.71 -73.07 56.92
C PRO A 6 51.89 -72.58 58.40
N GLN A 7 50.79 -72.04 58.97
CA GLN A 7 50.07 -72.47 60.20
C GLN A 7 50.65 -72.46 61.65
N ALA A 8 50.01 -71.64 62.51
CA ALA A 8 49.53 -71.86 63.92
C ALA A 8 50.42 -71.78 65.20
N ALA A 9 50.01 -70.86 66.11
CA ALA A 9 49.49 -71.05 67.50
C ALA A 9 50.29 -71.81 68.59
N PRO A 10 49.91 -71.79 69.90
CA PRO A 10 48.84 -71.03 70.63
C PRO A 10 49.46 -69.91 71.53
N SER A 11 48.92 -69.36 72.63
CA SER A 11 47.70 -69.51 73.49
C SER A 11 47.48 -68.16 74.24
N ALA A 12 46.51 -67.87 75.13
CA ALA A 12 45.42 -68.60 75.81
C ALA A 12 44.20 -67.66 76.08
N ALA A 13 43.51 -67.75 77.24
CA ALA A 13 42.36 -66.91 77.64
C ALA A 13 42.33 -66.66 79.17
N PRO A 14 41.47 -65.74 79.70
CA PRO A 14 40.08 -66.10 80.01
C PRO A 14 39.02 -64.99 79.74
N ALA A 15 37.75 -65.30 80.06
CA ALA A 15 36.56 -64.44 80.06
C ALA A 15 35.86 -64.54 81.46
N PRO A 16 34.67 -63.96 81.76
CA PRO A 16 33.77 -63.11 80.96
C PRO A 16 33.20 -61.86 81.68
N ALA A 17 32.55 -60.95 80.94
CA ALA A 17 31.57 -59.98 81.48
C ALA A 17 30.66 -59.38 80.38
N ALA A 18 29.42 -59.03 80.74
CA ALA A 18 28.47 -58.25 79.93
C ALA A 18 27.39 -57.63 80.85
N PRO A 19 26.59 -56.63 80.41
CA PRO A 19 26.74 -55.74 79.25
C PRO A 19 26.87 -54.24 79.66
N ALA A 20 27.45 -53.40 78.80
CA ALA A 20 27.45 -51.94 78.98
C ALA A 20 26.30 -51.29 78.18
N ALA A 21 25.48 -50.47 78.84
CA ALA A 21 24.30 -49.84 78.23
C ALA A 21 24.66 -48.61 77.38
N ILE A 22 23.87 -48.35 76.33
CA ILE A 22 24.00 -47.16 75.47
C ILE A 22 23.59 -45.91 76.27
N PRO A 23 24.44 -44.86 76.36
CA PRO A 23 24.13 -43.66 77.14
C PRO A 23 23.14 -42.73 76.43
N ASN A 24 21.84 -42.95 76.66
CA ASN A 24 20.76 -42.05 76.23
C ASN A 24 20.68 -40.76 77.08
N GLY A 25 21.67 -39.86 76.92
CA GLY A 25 21.61 -38.47 77.41
C GLY A 25 21.06 -37.54 76.32
N SER A 26 19.78 -37.18 76.31
CA SER A 26 19.08 -36.21 77.19
C SER A 26 19.28 -34.71 76.82
N GLY A 27 18.16 -33.97 76.76
CA GLY A 27 18.16 -32.57 77.20
C GLY A 27 18.54 -31.43 76.23
N ASN A 28 18.82 -31.62 74.94
CA ASN A 28 19.19 -30.48 74.05
C ASN A 28 17.99 -29.60 73.62
N GLY A 29 17.38 -28.92 74.59
CA GLY A 29 16.24 -28.03 74.41
C GLY A 29 16.53 -26.80 73.54
N LYS A 30 17.79 -26.34 73.48
CA LYS A 30 18.22 -25.28 72.54
C LYS A 30 18.10 -25.77 71.08
N ARG A 31 18.63 -26.96 70.77
CA ARG A 31 18.50 -27.57 69.43
C ARG A 31 17.05 -27.87 69.08
N LYS A 32 16.24 -28.36 70.03
CA LYS A 32 14.79 -28.57 69.81
C LYS A 32 14.06 -27.25 69.52
N ARG A 33 14.31 -26.18 70.30
CA ARG A 33 13.75 -24.84 70.05
C ARG A 33 14.17 -24.29 68.68
N MET A 34 15.46 -24.36 68.34
CA MET A 34 16.00 -23.90 67.05
C MET A 34 15.38 -24.63 65.86
N LEU A 35 15.18 -25.96 65.97
CA LEU A 35 14.47 -26.74 64.96
C LEU A 35 12.99 -26.36 64.86
N THR A 36 12.29 -26.11 65.98
CA THR A 36 10.90 -25.65 65.93
C THR A 36 10.76 -24.23 65.38
N THR A 37 11.70 -23.32 65.62
CA THR A 37 11.69 -21.98 65.01
C THR A 37 12.03 -22.03 63.52
N LEU A 38 12.95 -22.90 63.10
CA LEU A 38 13.24 -23.13 61.68
C LEU A 38 12.05 -23.76 60.95
N ALA A 39 11.38 -24.75 61.56
CA ALA A 39 10.17 -25.35 61.02
C ALA A 39 9.01 -24.34 60.95
N ALA A 40 8.82 -23.52 61.98
CA ALA A 40 7.83 -22.44 61.97
C ALA A 40 8.13 -21.39 60.89
N ALA A 41 9.41 -20.99 60.72
CA ALA A 41 9.82 -20.08 59.65
C ALA A 41 9.60 -20.69 58.25
N LEU A 42 9.87 -21.98 58.05
CA LEU A 42 9.57 -22.69 56.80
C LEU A 42 8.06 -22.79 56.54
N VAL A 43 7.24 -23.02 57.57
CA VAL A 43 5.77 -23.02 57.43
C VAL A 43 5.26 -21.62 57.10
N VAL A 44 5.75 -20.57 57.75
CA VAL A 44 5.38 -19.17 57.45
C VAL A 44 5.83 -18.77 56.03
N ALA A 45 7.04 -19.16 55.61
CA ALA A 45 7.51 -18.93 54.25
C ALA A 45 6.69 -19.72 53.21
N GLY A 46 6.34 -20.98 53.51
CA GLY A 46 5.48 -21.81 52.65
C GLY A 46 4.05 -21.29 52.53
N VAL A 47 3.46 -20.79 53.62
CA VAL A 47 2.15 -20.12 53.61
C VAL A 47 2.22 -18.78 52.88
N GLY A 48 3.27 -17.98 53.10
CA GLY A 48 3.49 -16.73 52.37
C GLY A 48 3.65 -16.94 50.86
N TYR A 49 4.44 -17.94 50.46
CA TYR A 49 4.59 -18.34 49.06
C TYR A 49 3.28 -18.92 48.49
N GLY A 50 2.56 -19.74 49.25
CA GLY A 50 1.26 -20.29 48.85
C GLY A 50 0.18 -19.22 48.66
N LEU A 51 0.18 -18.18 49.50
CA LEU A 51 -0.67 -17.00 49.33
C LEU A 51 -0.24 -16.16 48.13
N TYR A 52 1.05 -15.88 47.95
CA TYR A 52 1.57 -15.15 46.79
C TYR A 52 1.24 -15.86 45.47
N TRP A 53 1.48 -17.17 45.38
CA TRP A 53 1.14 -17.97 44.22
C TRP A 53 -0.38 -18.08 44.02
N GLY A 54 -1.14 -18.29 45.10
CA GLY A 54 -2.60 -18.41 45.09
C GLY A 54 -3.38 -17.12 44.82
N LEU A 55 -2.76 -15.95 45.00
CA LEU A 55 -3.39 -14.63 44.78
C LEU A 55 -2.83 -13.89 43.56
N TYR A 56 -1.57 -14.11 43.19
CA TYR A 56 -0.87 -13.35 42.15
C TYR A 56 -0.16 -14.27 41.15
N GLY A 57 0.76 -15.12 41.62
CA GLY A 57 1.71 -15.86 40.77
C GLY A 57 1.11 -16.90 39.82
N ARG A 58 -0.17 -17.27 39.96
CA ARG A 58 -0.89 -18.18 39.05
C ARG A 58 -1.68 -17.49 37.93
N TRP A 59 -1.72 -16.16 37.93
CA TRP A 59 -2.55 -15.36 37.01
C TRP A 59 -1.75 -14.60 35.95
N PHE A 60 -0.45 -14.86 35.84
CA PHE A 60 0.41 -14.28 34.82
C PHE A 60 1.12 -15.40 34.06
N GLU A 61 0.99 -15.37 32.73
CA GLU A 61 1.76 -16.23 31.84
C GLU A 61 2.79 -15.36 31.10
N SER A 62 4.06 -15.78 31.10
CA SER A 62 5.14 -15.06 30.41
C SER A 62 5.85 -15.90 29.34
N THR A 63 6.44 -15.21 28.36
CA THR A 63 7.31 -15.79 27.35
C THR A 63 8.44 -14.81 27.00
N ASP A 64 9.62 -15.38 26.77
CA ASP A 64 10.86 -14.76 26.26
C ASP A 64 10.91 -14.73 24.72
N ASP A 65 10.03 -15.50 24.08
CA ASP A 65 9.93 -15.66 22.63
C ASP A 65 8.83 -14.73 22.12
N ALA A 66 9.08 -13.42 22.17
CA ALA A 66 8.20 -12.41 21.61
C ALA A 66 8.98 -11.39 20.79
N TYR A 67 8.46 -11.04 19.61
CA TYR A 67 9.15 -10.16 18.66
C TYR A 67 8.25 -9.04 18.18
N VAL A 68 8.83 -7.84 18.09
CA VAL A 68 8.20 -6.67 17.46
C VAL A 68 7.99 -6.96 15.97
N GLN A 69 6.78 -6.75 15.51
CA GLN A 69 6.33 -6.94 14.13
C GLN A 69 5.61 -5.67 13.64
N GLY A 70 5.51 -5.52 12.33
CA GLY A 70 4.98 -4.30 11.71
C GLY A 70 4.70 -4.48 10.23
N ASN A 71 3.93 -3.54 9.66
CA ASN A 71 3.58 -3.56 8.24
C ASN A 71 4.78 -3.17 7.38
N VAL A 72 5.36 -4.14 6.67
CA VAL A 72 6.48 -3.93 5.73
C VAL A 72 5.93 -3.60 4.34
N VAL A 73 5.74 -2.31 4.06
CA VAL A 73 5.17 -1.83 2.79
C VAL A 73 6.26 -1.79 1.72
N GLN A 74 6.16 -2.67 0.72
CA GLN A 74 7.13 -2.76 -0.38
C GLN A 74 6.79 -1.80 -1.51
N VAL A 75 7.76 -0.96 -1.87
CA VAL A 75 7.69 -0.06 -3.02
C VAL A 75 8.21 -0.81 -4.26
N THR A 76 7.29 -1.06 -5.20
CA THR A 76 7.54 -1.75 -6.47
C THR A 76 7.21 -0.82 -7.65
N PRO A 77 7.91 -0.93 -8.79
CA PRO A 77 7.59 -0.17 -9.99
C PRO A 77 6.38 -0.78 -10.70
N GLN A 78 5.55 0.06 -11.33
CA GLN A 78 4.47 -0.39 -12.23
C GLN A 78 4.90 -0.41 -13.71
N VAL A 79 6.03 0.21 -14.05
CA VAL A 79 6.62 0.27 -15.40
C VAL A 79 8.07 -0.18 -15.38
N ALA A 80 8.57 -0.71 -16.49
CA ALA A 80 10.01 -1.00 -16.63
C ALA A 80 10.78 0.30 -16.86
N GLY A 81 12.01 0.40 -16.36
CA GLY A 81 12.84 1.59 -16.56
C GLY A 81 14.25 1.45 -15.99
N THR A 82 15.10 2.45 -16.27
CA THR A 82 16.43 2.59 -15.65
C THR A 82 16.32 3.59 -14.51
N VAL A 83 16.87 3.29 -13.32
CA VAL A 83 16.82 4.17 -12.15
C VAL A 83 17.80 5.34 -12.35
N VAL A 84 17.28 6.57 -12.38
CA VAL A 84 18.08 7.79 -12.57
C VAL A 84 18.35 8.54 -11.25
N ALA A 85 17.46 8.42 -10.27
CA ALA A 85 17.66 9.02 -8.95
C ALA A 85 17.06 8.17 -7.82
N ILE A 86 17.70 8.26 -6.66
CA ILE A 86 17.25 7.69 -5.38
C ILE A 86 17.24 8.87 -4.40
N ARG A 87 16.08 9.15 -3.80
CA ARG A 87 15.79 10.34 -2.98
C ARG A 87 15.63 10.04 -1.49
N ALA A 88 15.67 8.76 -1.11
CA ALA A 88 15.72 8.30 0.27
C ALA A 88 16.65 7.08 0.36
N ASP A 89 17.35 6.94 1.48
CA ASP A 89 18.22 5.80 1.79
C ASP A 89 17.82 5.12 3.12
N ASP A 90 18.43 4.00 3.45
CA ASP A 90 18.12 3.21 4.64
C ASP A 90 18.18 4.06 5.93
N THR A 91 17.30 3.72 6.88
CA THR A 91 17.05 4.41 8.17
C THR A 91 16.41 5.81 8.09
N GLN A 92 16.15 6.36 6.90
CA GLN A 92 15.53 7.69 6.76
C GLN A 92 14.01 7.64 6.94
N LEU A 93 13.45 8.67 7.56
CA LEU A 93 12.00 8.93 7.62
C LEU A 93 11.53 9.48 6.27
N VAL A 94 10.44 8.93 5.74
CA VAL A 94 9.77 9.39 4.52
C VAL A 94 8.28 9.62 4.76
N THR A 95 7.70 10.64 4.12
CA THR A 95 6.26 10.96 4.22
C THR A 95 5.48 10.39 3.04
N ALA A 96 4.23 10.00 3.26
CA ALA A 96 3.34 9.54 2.18
C ALA A 96 3.29 10.58 1.03
N GLY A 97 3.43 10.13 -0.21
CA GLY A 97 3.53 10.97 -1.41
C GLY A 97 4.93 11.49 -1.75
N GLN A 98 5.91 11.41 -0.84
CA GLN A 98 7.29 11.82 -1.12
C GLN A 98 7.91 10.93 -2.23
N PRO A 99 8.48 11.50 -3.32
CA PRO A 99 9.14 10.71 -4.36
C PRO A 99 10.42 10.07 -3.82
N LEU A 100 10.53 8.74 -3.93
CA LEU A 100 11.63 7.95 -3.37
C LEU A 100 12.63 7.47 -4.42
N ILE A 101 12.12 7.00 -5.55
CA ILE A 101 12.91 6.47 -6.67
C ILE A 101 12.36 7.10 -7.95
N GLU A 102 13.25 7.55 -8.82
CA GLU A 102 12.89 8.03 -10.14
C GLU A 102 13.51 7.13 -11.20
N LEU A 103 12.65 6.65 -12.09
CA LEU A 103 13.04 5.99 -13.34
C LEU A 103 13.22 7.06 -14.43
N ASP A 104 14.00 6.72 -15.46
CA ASP A 104 14.10 7.53 -16.66
C ASP A 104 12.70 7.81 -17.24
N ARG A 105 12.46 9.07 -17.59
CA ARG A 105 11.17 9.58 -18.07
C ARG A 105 11.17 9.90 -19.56
N ALA A 106 12.30 9.78 -20.25
CA ALA A 106 12.44 10.24 -21.64
C ALA A 106 11.36 9.67 -22.57
N ASP A 107 11.28 8.34 -22.67
CA ASP A 107 10.31 7.65 -23.54
C ASP A 107 8.85 7.96 -23.15
N ALA A 108 8.55 7.93 -21.84
CA ALA A 108 7.20 8.17 -21.33
C ALA A 108 6.74 9.63 -21.53
N ARG A 109 7.68 10.59 -21.43
CA ARG A 109 7.44 12.00 -21.72
C ARG A 109 7.17 12.22 -23.20
N VAL A 110 7.97 11.65 -24.09
CA VAL A 110 7.75 11.76 -25.54
C VAL A 110 6.41 11.12 -25.93
N ALA A 111 6.03 9.98 -25.33
CA ALA A 111 4.72 9.37 -25.54
C ALA A 111 3.55 10.25 -25.05
N LEU A 112 3.72 10.96 -23.92
CA LEU A 112 2.75 11.94 -23.44
C LEU A 112 2.62 13.15 -24.39
N GLU A 113 3.73 13.79 -24.75
CA GLU A 113 3.76 14.93 -25.68
C GLU A 113 3.13 14.58 -27.05
N GLN A 114 3.33 13.35 -27.55
CA GLN A 114 2.65 12.82 -28.74
C GLN A 114 1.14 12.63 -28.54
N ALA A 115 0.71 12.09 -27.40
CA ALA A 115 -0.71 11.91 -27.09
C ALA A 115 -1.44 13.24 -26.93
N GLU A 116 -0.81 14.23 -26.28
CA GLU A 116 -1.35 15.58 -26.11
C GLU A 116 -1.51 16.29 -27.47
N ALA A 117 -0.52 16.18 -28.35
CA ALA A 117 -0.60 16.68 -29.72
C ALA A 117 -1.73 16.01 -30.52
N ALA A 118 -1.92 14.69 -30.36
CA ALA A 118 -2.99 13.93 -31.00
C ALA A 118 -4.38 14.35 -30.49
N LEU A 119 -4.56 14.58 -29.18
CA LEU A 119 -5.79 15.15 -28.61
C LEU A 119 -6.07 16.55 -29.14
N ALA A 120 -5.05 17.42 -29.18
CA ALA A 120 -5.18 18.76 -29.72
C ALA A 120 -5.59 18.74 -31.22
N GLN A 121 -5.05 17.80 -32.01
CA GLN A 121 -5.46 17.58 -33.39
C GLN A 121 -6.89 17.06 -33.50
N ALA A 122 -7.28 16.05 -32.72
CA ALA A 122 -8.63 15.49 -32.72
C ALA A 122 -9.69 16.54 -32.38
N VAL A 123 -9.45 17.38 -31.38
CA VAL A 123 -10.34 18.48 -30.99
C VAL A 123 -10.48 19.50 -32.14
N ARG A 124 -9.38 19.89 -32.79
CA ARG A 124 -9.44 20.81 -33.95
C ARG A 124 -10.17 20.19 -35.14
N GLN A 125 -9.98 18.90 -35.42
CA GLN A 125 -10.67 18.21 -36.51
C GLN A 125 -12.17 18.11 -36.26
N VAL A 126 -12.59 17.78 -35.03
CA VAL A 126 -14.00 17.76 -34.62
C VAL A 126 -14.61 19.18 -34.67
N ARG A 127 -13.87 20.21 -34.24
CA ARG A 127 -14.30 21.60 -34.38
C ARG A 127 -14.60 21.97 -35.84
N THR A 128 -13.79 21.52 -36.80
CA THR A 128 -14.06 21.71 -38.24
C THR A 128 -15.38 21.06 -38.67
N LEU A 129 -15.70 19.84 -38.20
CA LEU A 129 -16.99 19.19 -38.50
C LEU A 129 -18.18 20.05 -38.03
N TYR A 130 -18.12 20.61 -36.81
CA TYR A 130 -19.15 21.54 -36.33
C TYR A 130 -19.22 22.84 -37.13
N SER A 131 -18.07 23.41 -37.54
CA SER A 131 -18.03 24.60 -38.40
C SER A 131 -18.62 24.34 -39.79
N ASN A 132 -18.41 23.15 -40.37
CA ASN A 132 -18.94 22.77 -41.67
C ASN A 132 -20.47 22.75 -41.70
N THR A 133 -21.15 22.39 -40.60
CA THR A 133 -22.63 22.42 -40.52
C THR A 133 -23.20 23.80 -40.84
N GLY A 134 -22.50 24.88 -40.47
CA GLY A 134 -22.88 26.25 -40.86
C GLY A 134 -22.78 26.46 -42.37
N ALA A 135 -21.65 26.10 -42.98
CA ALA A 135 -21.41 26.24 -44.42
C ALA A 135 -22.39 25.40 -45.28
N TYR A 136 -22.68 24.16 -44.87
CA TYR A 136 -23.69 23.33 -45.53
C TYR A 136 -25.10 23.90 -45.37
N THR A 137 -25.46 24.46 -44.22
CA THR A 137 -26.76 25.12 -44.01
C THR A 137 -26.91 26.36 -44.90
N SER A 138 -25.86 27.19 -45.03
CA SER A 138 -25.85 28.32 -45.97
C SER A 138 -25.93 27.87 -47.43
N THR A 139 -25.27 26.77 -47.79
CA THR A 139 -25.32 26.19 -49.14
C THR A 139 -26.72 25.69 -49.48
N LEU A 140 -27.39 25.00 -48.54
CA LEU A 140 -28.77 24.56 -48.71
C LEU A 140 -29.73 25.74 -48.90
N ALA A 141 -29.66 26.76 -48.04
CA ALA A 141 -30.50 27.96 -48.13
C ALA A 141 -30.32 28.71 -49.48
N MET A 142 -29.09 28.75 -50.00
CA MET A 142 -28.82 29.28 -51.35
C MET A 142 -29.52 28.46 -52.44
N ARG A 143 -29.45 27.12 -52.38
CA ARG A 143 -30.13 26.24 -53.35
C ARG A 143 -31.65 26.29 -53.24
N GLU A 144 -32.19 26.45 -52.03
CA GLU A 144 -33.63 26.62 -51.83
C GLU A 144 -34.12 27.97 -52.41
N SER A 145 -33.28 29.03 -52.38
CA SER A 145 -33.55 30.29 -53.10
C SER A 145 -33.47 30.14 -54.63
N ASP A 146 -32.48 29.41 -55.16
CA ASP A 146 -32.38 29.11 -56.59
C ASP A 146 -33.60 28.32 -57.08
N LEU A 147 -34.05 27.33 -56.30
CA LEU A 147 -35.24 26.54 -56.56
C LEU A 147 -36.53 27.38 -56.53
N ALA A 148 -36.65 28.31 -55.58
CA ALA A 148 -37.81 29.20 -55.51
C ALA A 148 -37.96 30.05 -56.79
N LYS A 149 -36.85 30.62 -57.29
CA LYS A 149 -36.81 31.37 -58.56
C LYS A 149 -37.24 30.49 -59.74
N ALA A 150 -36.65 29.30 -59.88
CA ALA A 150 -36.98 28.37 -60.96
C ALA A 150 -38.46 27.93 -60.95
N LYS A 151 -39.07 27.79 -59.77
CA LYS A 151 -40.51 27.53 -59.62
C LYS A 151 -41.37 28.72 -60.05
N GLU A 152 -40.98 29.93 -59.68
CA GLU A 152 -41.70 31.15 -60.08
C GLU A 152 -41.60 31.41 -61.59
N ASP A 153 -40.39 31.30 -62.17
CA ASP A 153 -40.17 31.47 -63.61
C ASP A 153 -40.99 30.47 -64.44
N LEU A 154 -41.02 29.20 -64.05
CA LEU A 154 -41.83 28.20 -64.73
C LEU A 154 -43.34 28.48 -64.60
N ALA A 155 -43.81 28.90 -63.41
CA ALA A 155 -45.21 29.26 -63.20
C ALA A 155 -45.60 30.48 -64.06
N ARG A 156 -44.77 31.52 -64.07
CA ARG A 156 -44.94 32.75 -64.87
C ARG A 156 -44.99 32.43 -66.37
N ARG A 157 -44.04 31.63 -66.88
CA ARG A 157 -43.99 31.20 -68.29
C ARG A 157 -45.21 30.37 -68.68
N LYS A 158 -45.68 29.48 -67.80
CA LYS A 158 -46.91 28.68 -68.03
C LYS A 158 -48.19 29.53 -68.09
N GLN A 159 -48.30 30.59 -67.29
CA GLN A 159 -49.48 31.48 -67.31
C GLN A 159 -49.66 32.21 -68.64
N ILE A 160 -48.56 32.59 -69.31
CA ILE A 160 -48.58 33.32 -70.59
C ILE A 160 -48.41 32.43 -71.83
N ALA A 161 -48.28 31.11 -71.66
CA ALA A 161 -48.17 30.16 -72.77
C ALA A 161 -49.37 30.22 -73.73
N GLY A 162 -50.57 30.49 -73.19
CA GLY A 162 -51.82 30.58 -73.97
C GLY A 162 -51.98 31.86 -74.80
N THR A 163 -51.12 32.87 -74.62
CA THR A 163 -51.20 34.15 -75.37
C THR A 163 -50.22 34.23 -76.55
N GLY A 164 -49.47 33.15 -76.82
CA GLY A 164 -48.44 33.12 -77.87
C GLY A 164 -47.14 33.86 -77.53
N ALA A 165 -47.00 34.36 -76.29
CA ALA A 165 -45.86 35.18 -75.87
C ALA A 165 -44.59 34.39 -75.48
N VAL A 166 -44.64 33.05 -75.41
CA VAL A 166 -43.53 32.16 -75.04
C VAL A 166 -43.60 30.88 -75.88
N SER A 167 -42.45 30.33 -76.31
CA SER A 167 -42.39 29.10 -77.09
C SER A 167 -42.50 27.84 -76.21
N GLN A 168 -42.89 26.71 -76.82
CA GLN A 168 -42.92 25.41 -76.11
C GLN A 168 -41.51 24.93 -75.70
N GLU A 169 -40.51 25.20 -76.53
CA GLU A 169 -39.08 24.99 -76.23
C GLU A 169 -38.65 25.76 -74.98
N GLU A 170 -39.09 27.01 -74.83
CA GLU A 170 -38.73 27.85 -73.69
C GLU A 170 -39.48 27.48 -72.39
N ILE A 171 -40.65 26.84 -72.50
CA ILE A 171 -41.30 26.16 -71.35
C ILE A 171 -40.54 24.89 -70.97
N ALA A 172 -40.11 24.08 -71.96
CA ALA A 172 -39.34 22.87 -71.72
C ALA A 172 -37.98 23.17 -71.06
N HIS A 173 -37.27 24.21 -71.51
CA HIS A 173 -36.06 24.69 -70.83
C HIS A 173 -36.32 25.08 -69.37
N ALA A 174 -37.40 25.81 -69.08
CA ALA A 174 -37.75 26.16 -67.70
C ALA A 174 -38.11 24.92 -66.83
N GLN A 175 -38.67 23.85 -67.43
CA GLN A 175 -38.88 22.58 -66.72
C GLN A 175 -37.55 21.88 -66.40
N THR A 176 -36.61 21.84 -67.35
CA THR A 176 -35.27 21.26 -67.14
C THR A 176 -34.48 22.07 -66.10
N SER A 177 -34.56 23.39 -66.12
CA SER A 177 -33.96 24.27 -65.10
C SER A 177 -34.54 24.03 -63.70
N LEU A 178 -35.86 23.80 -63.61
CA LEU A 178 -36.50 23.42 -62.35
C LEU A 178 -35.98 22.07 -61.84
N GLN A 179 -35.96 21.03 -62.69
CA GLN A 179 -35.46 19.71 -62.31
C GLN A 179 -33.99 19.74 -61.86
N ALA A 180 -33.16 20.54 -62.52
CA ALA A 180 -31.77 20.76 -62.11
C ALA A 180 -31.66 21.46 -60.74
N ALA A 181 -32.52 22.43 -60.44
CA ALA A 181 -32.58 23.09 -59.14
C ALA A 181 -33.08 22.16 -58.03
N GLU A 182 -34.05 21.29 -58.31
CA GLU A 182 -34.54 20.28 -57.36
C GLU A 182 -33.46 19.25 -57.01
N ALA A 183 -32.73 18.74 -58.01
CA ALA A 183 -31.58 17.87 -57.79
C ALA A 183 -30.43 18.57 -57.03
N ALA A 184 -30.21 19.87 -57.26
CA ALA A 184 -29.19 20.65 -56.54
C ALA A 184 -29.56 20.89 -55.06
N VAL A 185 -30.85 21.10 -54.75
CA VAL A 185 -31.34 21.16 -53.36
C VAL A 185 -31.16 19.82 -52.65
N GLU A 186 -31.54 18.71 -53.30
CA GLU A 186 -31.39 17.38 -52.68
C GLU A 186 -29.91 17.02 -52.44
N THR A 187 -29.04 17.33 -53.40
CA THR A 187 -27.58 17.17 -53.23
C THR A 187 -27.05 17.97 -52.03
N ALA A 188 -27.52 19.21 -51.82
CA ALA A 188 -27.13 20.03 -50.69
C ALA A 188 -27.71 19.53 -49.35
N ARG A 189 -28.92 18.95 -49.38
CA ARG A 189 -29.59 18.33 -48.23
C ARG A 189 -28.85 17.08 -47.75
N GLU A 190 -28.46 16.20 -48.66
CA GLU A 190 -27.66 15.01 -48.35
C GLU A 190 -26.27 15.36 -47.80
N GLN A 191 -25.60 16.37 -48.35
CA GLN A 191 -24.32 16.86 -47.81
C GLN A 191 -24.46 17.41 -46.38
N LEU A 192 -25.53 18.18 -46.10
CA LEU A 192 -25.83 18.65 -44.76
C LEU A 192 -26.13 17.48 -43.81
N GLN A 193 -26.91 16.49 -44.25
CA GLN A 193 -27.28 15.34 -43.42
C GLN A 193 -26.07 14.44 -43.11
N ALA A 194 -25.18 14.21 -44.08
CA ALA A 194 -23.93 13.47 -43.87
C ALA A 194 -23.04 14.14 -42.81
N ASN A 195 -22.88 15.46 -42.84
CA ASN A 195 -22.10 16.18 -41.82
C ASN A 195 -22.84 16.26 -40.46
N ARG A 196 -24.18 16.27 -40.46
CA ARG A 196 -24.99 16.16 -39.24
C ARG A 196 -24.83 14.82 -38.55
N VAL A 197 -24.83 13.70 -39.26
CA VAL A 197 -24.58 12.36 -38.65
C VAL A 197 -23.23 12.30 -37.92
N LEU A 198 -22.24 13.11 -38.32
CA LEU A 198 -20.94 13.24 -37.65
C LEU A 198 -20.91 14.23 -36.46
N THR A 199 -22.00 14.97 -36.20
CA THR A 199 -22.04 16.06 -35.19
C THR A 199 -23.28 16.06 -34.30
N GLU A 200 -24.33 15.33 -34.65
CA GLU A 200 -25.57 15.18 -33.87
C GLU A 200 -25.36 14.38 -32.58
N GLN A 201 -26.24 14.62 -31.61
CA GLN A 201 -26.30 13.96 -30.29
C GLN A 201 -25.04 14.03 -29.40
N THR A 202 -23.98 14.73 -29.83
CA THR A 202 -22.75 14.91 -29.04
C THR A 202 -22.30 16.37 -28.96
N THR A 203 -21.31 16.65 -28.11
CA THR A 203 -20.62 17.95 -28.02
C THR A 203 -19.16 17.77 -28.40
N LEU A 204 -18.46 18.87 -28.70
CA LEU A 204 -17.03 18.85 -29.02
C LEU A 204 -16.19 18.13 -27.94
N GLU A 205 -16.52 18.29 -26.66
CA GLU A 205 -15.84 17.63 -25.54
C GLU A 205 -16.21 16.14 -25.38
N ARG A 206 -17.37 15.71 -25.92
CA ARG A 206 -17.92 14.35 -25.81
C ARG A 206 -17.88 13.55 -27.12
N HIS A 207 -17.33 14.12 -28.19
CA HIS A 207 -17.23 13.46 -29.48
C HIS A 207 -16.32 12.22 -29.39
N PRO A 208 -16.69 11.04 -29.95
CA PRO A 208 -15.94 9.80 -29.79
C PRO A 208 -14.42 9.92 -30.05
N ASN A 209 -14.02 10.57 -31.15
CA ASN A 209 -12.60 10.79 -31.49
C ASN A 209 -11.83 11.61 -30.42
N VAL A 210 -12.50 12.56 -29.76
CA VAL A 210 -11.91 13.36 -28.67
C VAL A 210 -11.81 12.53 -27.40
N LEU A 211 -12.83 11.74 -27.06
CA LEU A 211 -12.80 10.82 -25.93
C LEU A 211 -11.73 9.73 -26.09
N GLN A 212 -11.54 9.21 -27.31
CA GLN A 212 -10.49 8.22 -27.63
C GLN A 212 -9.09 8.83 -27.47
N ALA A 213 -8.86 10.04 -27.98
CA ALA A 213 -7.58 10.73 -27.82
C ALA A 213 -7.32 11.15 -26.36
N ALA A 214 -8.36 11.56 -25.63
CA ALA A 214 -8.29 11.87 -24.20
C ALA A 214 -7.93 10.63 -23.36
N ALA A 215 -8.51 9.46 -23.69
CA ALA A 215 -8.12 8.20 -23.05
C ALA A 215 -6.64 7.86 -23.30
N LYS A 216 -6.12 8.14 -24.51
CA LYS A 216 -4.68 7.98 -24.82
C LYS A 216 -3.78 8.96 -24.08
N VAL A 217 -4.21 10.21 -23.89
CA VAL A 217 -3.51 11.16 -22.98
C VAL A 217 -3.49 10.64 -21.55
N ARG A 218 -4.63 10.14 -21.03
CA ARG A 218 -4.70 9.58 -19.66
C ARG A 218 -3.77 8.36 -19.50
N GLU A 219 -3.74 7.47 -20.48
CA GLU A 219 -2.86 6.30 -20.52
C GLU A 219 -1.37 6.71 -20.50
N ALA A 220 -0.97 7.65 -21.35
CA ALA A 220 0.41 8.16 -21.40
C ALA A 220 0.78 8.97 -20.15
N TYR A 221 -0.13 9.77 -19.59
CA TYR A 221 0.10 10.53 -18.36
C TYR A 221 0.30 9.61 -17.17
N LEU A 222 -0.53 8.56 -17.03
CA LEU A 222 -0.35 7.57 -15.97
C LEU A 222 0.95 6.76 -16.16
N ALA A 223 1.36 6.47 -17.40
CA ALA A 223 2.67 5.85 -17.66
C ALA A 223 3.83 6.78 -17.27
N TYR A 224 3.75 8.08 -17.58
CA TYR A 224 4.72 9.09 -17.15
C TYR A 224 4.76 9.24 -15.62
N ALA A 225 3.62 9.36 -14.95
CA ALA A 225 3.53 9.48 -13.49
C ALA A 225 4.17 8.28 -12.77
N ARG A 226 3.93 7.05 -13.28
CA ARG A 226 4.51 5.79 -12.76
C ARG A 226 6.04 5.69 -12.84
N THR A 227 6.72 6.60 -13.54
CA THR A 227 8.19 6.69 -13.50
C THR A 227 8.70 7.33 -12.20
N SER A 228 7.84 8.02 -11.45
CA SER A 228 8.09 8.41 -10.07
C SER A 228 7.47 7.37 -9.15
N LEU A 229 8.25 6.85 -8.20
CA LEU A 229 7.77 5.93 -7.18
C LEU A 229 7.68 6.69 -5.85
N PRO A 230 6.49 7.17 -5.47
CA PRO A 230 6.28 7.82 -4.17
C PRO A 230 6.16 6.81 -3.03
N ALA A 231 6.40 7.28 -1.81
CA ALA A 231 6.09 6.55 -0.59
C ALA A 231 4.57 6.32 -0.49
N SER A 232 4.13 5.06 -0.44
CA SER A 232 2.71 4.71 -0.30
C SER A 232 2.18 5.05 1.10
N VAL A 233 3.05 5.10 2.11
CA VAL A 233 2.76 5.40 3.52
C VAL A 233 3.89 6.24 4.12
N THR A 234 3.61 6.97 5.21
CA THR A 234 4.64 7.58 6.05
C THR A 234 5.32 6.50 6.89
N GLY A 235 6.64 6.53 7.02
CA GLY A 235 7.39 5.54 7.79
C GLY A 235 8.89 5.62 7.53
N TYR A 236 9.65 4.66 8.06
CA TYR A 236 11.10 4.62 7.89
C TYR A 236 11.51 3.63 6.80
N VAL A 237 12.52 3.98 6.00
CA VAL A 237 13.12 3.06 5.03
C VAL A 237 13.89 1.98 5.79
N ALA A 238 13.37 0.75 5.74
CA ALA A 238 13.93 -0.41 6.44
C ALA A 238 14.91 -1.21 5.58
N LYS A 239 14.79 -1.13 4.25
CA LYS A 239 15.73 -1.72 3.29
C LYS A 239 15.57 -1.13 1.89
N ARG A 240 16.69 -0.77 1.26
CA ARG A 240 16.82 -0.42 -0.16
C ARG A 240 17.56 -1.53 -0.90
N SER A 241 16.93 -2.06 -1.95
CA SER A 241 17.48 -3.15 -2.78
C SER A 241 17.93 -2.67 -4.18
N VAL A 242 17.89 -1.37 -4.43
CA VAL A 242 18.08 -0.76 -5.77
C VAL A 242 19.21 0.25 -5.80
N GLN A 243 19.92 0.36 -6.93
CA GLN A 243 20.98 1.33 -7.18
C GLN A 243 20.70 2.19 -8.43
N VAL A 244 21.33 3.37 -8.51
CA VAL A 244 21.28 4.24 -9.70
C VAL A 244 21.96 3.53 -10.88
N GLY A 245 21.40 3.68 -12.09
CA GLY A 245 21.83 2.99 -13.31
C GLY A 245 21.27 1.56 -13.45
N GLN A 246 20.66 1.00 -12.41
CA GLN A 246 20.03 -0.32 -12.47
C GLN A 246 18.76 -0.27 -13.32
N ARG A 247 18.58 -1.24 -14.23
CA ARG A 247 17.31 -1.46 -14.94
C ARG A 247 16.40 -2.36 -14.10
N VAL A 248 15.14 -1.96 -13.95
CA VAL A 248 14.14 -2.64 -13.10
C VAL A 248 12.91 -3.02 -13.92
N ALA A 249 12.24 -4.10 -13.50
CA ALA A 249 11.02 -4.62 -14.11
C ALA A 249 9.81 -4.46 -13.17
N PRO A 250 8.57 -4.36 -13.68
CA PRO A 250 7.37 -4.24 -12.86
C PRO A 250 7.27 -5.29 -11.75
N GLY A 251 6.82 -4.89 -10.56
CA GLY A 251 6.69 -5.77 -9.39
C GLY A 251 8.00 -6.09 -8.65
N THR A 252 9.17 -5.68 -9.14
CA THR A 252 10.45 -5.87 -8.42
C THR A 252 10.47 -5.06 -7.10
N PRO A 253 10.75 -5.64 -5.92
CA PRO A 253 10.83 -4.89 -4.67
C PRO A 253 12.11 -4.05 -4.60
N LEU A 254 11.98 -2.73 -4.70
CA LEU A 254 13.11 -1.79 -4.76
C LEU A 254 13.44 -1.18 -3.39
N MET A 255 12.42 -0.95 -2.57
CA MET A 255 12.54 -0.37 -1.23
C MET A 255 11.42 -0.90 -0.32
N ALA A 256 11.67 -0.98 0.98
CA ALA A 256 10.68 -1.34 2.00
C ALA A 256 10.55 -0.21 3.04
N ILE A 257 9.32 0.21 3.30
CA ILE A 257 8.96 1.23 4.29
C ILE A 257 8.24 0.54 5.46
N VAL A 258 8.57 0.92 6.70
CA VAL A 258 7.88 0.44 7.91
C VAL A 258 7.34 1.64 8.69
N PRO A 259 6.01 1.77 8.84
CA PRO A 259 5.38 2.69 9.79
C PRO A 259 5.65 2.22 11.22
N LEU A 260 6.40 3.00 12.01
CA LEU A 260 6.76 2.66 13.41
C LEU A 260 5.68 3.07 14.43
N ASP A 261 4.63 3.76 13.98
CA ASP A 261 3.42 4.11 14.74
C ASP A 261 2.41 2.95 14.85
N GLN A 262 2.56 1.92 14.01
CA GLN A 262 1.61 0.80 13.87
C GLN A 262 2.32 -0.56 13.98
N LEU A 263 3.12 -0.70 15.03
CA LEU A 263 3.78 -1.95 15.40
C LEU A 263 2.89 -2.77 16.35
N TRP A 264 3.09 -4.08 16.33
CA TRP A 264 2.50 -5.03 17.28
C TRP A 264 3.59 -6.00 17.75
N VAL A 265 3.27 -6.86 18.71
CA VAL A 265 4.14 -7.97 19.11
C VAL A 265 3.44 -9.28 18.79
N ASP A 266 4.12 -10.19 18.10
CA ASP A 266 3.67 -11.57 18.00
C ASP A 266 4.49 -12.39 19.02
N ALA A 267 3.81 -12.81 20.10
CA ALA A 267 4.40 -13.43 21.28
C ALA A 267 4.07 -14.93 21.35
N ASN A 268 5.10 -15.78 21.36
CA ASN A 268 4.98 -17.22 21.18
C ASN A 268 4.85 -17.95 22.53
N PHE A 269 3.62 -18.16 22.97
CA PHE A 269 3.29 -18.89 24.19
C PHE A 269 3.21 -20.40 23.94
N LYS A 270 3.63 -21.22 24.92
CA LYS A 270 3.50 -22.68 24.82
C LYS A 270 2.01 -23.07 24.82
N GLU A 271 1.65 -24.11 24.07
CA GLU A 271 0.29 -24.69 23.95
C GLU A 271 -0.49 -24.75 25.28
N VAL A 272 0.20 -25.09 26.38
CA VAL A 272 -0.38 -25.20 27.73
C VAL A 272 -0.72 -23.87 28.40
N GLN A 273 0.02 -22.78 28.09
CA GLN A 273 -0.15 -21.44 28.68
C GLN A 273 -1.38 -20.74 28.08
N VAL A 274 -1.66 -21.00 26.79
CA VAL A 274 -2.74 -20.36 26.02
C VAL A 274 -4.15 -20.71 26.53
N ARG A 275 -4.30 -21.78 27.33
CA ARG A 275 -5.58 -22.32 27.81
C ARG A 275 -6.54 -21.27 28.42
N HIS A 276 -6.01 -20.34 29.21
CA HIS A 276 -6.78 -19.30 29.91
C HIS A 276 -6.64 -17.92 29.26
N MET A 277 -5.90 -17.82 28.14
CA MET A 277 -5.73 -16.57 27.42
C MET A 277 -6.97 -16.23 26.58
N ARG A 278 -7.35 -14.95 26.50
CA ARG A 278 -8.53 -14.44 25.77
C ARG A 278 -8.21 -13.11 25.08
N VAL A 279 -8.94 -12.80 24.01
CA VAL A 279 -8.90 -11.47 23.37
C VAL A 279 -9.37 -10.40 24.35
N GLY A 280 -8.61 -9.31 24.44
CA GLY A 280 -8.87 -8.16 25.31
C GLY A 280 -8.03 -8.11 26.60
N GLN A 281 -7.43 -9.22 27.02
CA GLN A 281 -6.57 -9.29 28.21
C GLN A 281 -5.37 -8.33 28.10
N PRO A 282 -4.99 -7.64 29.20
CA PRO A 282 -3.87 -6.72 29.20
C PRO A 282 -2.53 -7.46 29.24
N VAL A 283 -1.50 -6.82 28.68
CA VAL A 283 -0.15 -7.38 28.53
C VAL A 283 0.88 -6.34 28.93
N GLU A 284 1.81 -6.71 29.81
CA GLU A 284 3.05 -5.99 30.05
C GLU A 284 4.13 -6.49 29.09
N LEU A 285 4.88 -5.59 28.48
CA LEU A 285 5.91 -5.90 27.48
C LEU A 285 7.19 -5.11 27.77
N VAL A 286 8.33 -5.79 27.82
CA VAL A 286 9.64 -5.16 28.10
C VAL A 286 10.60 -5.48 26.96
N ALA A 287 11.16 -4.46 26.30
CA ALA A 287 12.10 -4.66 25.20
C ALA A 287 13.55 -4.73 25.69
N ASP A 288 14.31 -5.73 25.21
CA ASP A 288 15.71 -5.94 25.61
C ASP A 288 16.59 -4.70 25.37
N VAL A 289 16.27 -3.91 24.35
CA VAL A 289 16.99 -2.68 23.97
C VAL A 289 16.87 -1.54 24.98
N TYR A 290 15.81 -1.53 25.80
CA TYR A 290 15.57 -0.55 26.86
C TYR A 290 15.65 -1.17 28.27
N GLY A 291 15.62 -2.50 28.36
CA GLY A 291 15.58 -3.25 29.61
C GLY A 291 14.36 -2.87 30.48
N SER A 292 14.43 -3.18 31.77
CA SER A 292 13.38 -2.90 32.75
C SER A 292 13.16 -1.40 33.08
N SER A 293 13.71 -0.49 32.26
CA SER A 293 13.48 0.96 32.38
C SER A 293 12.26 1.45 31.60
N VAL A 294 11.78 0.67 30.61
CA VAL A 294 10.60 0.98 29.78
C VAL A 294 9.70 -0.25 29.72
N THR A 295 8.50 -0.13 30.29
CA THR A 295 7.41 -1.09 30.13
C THR A 295 6.41 -0.53 29.12
N TYR A 296 6.12 -1.31 28.09
CA TYR A 296 5.01 -1.06 27.16
C TYR A 296 3.76 -1.78 27.65
N HIS A 297 2.61 -1.14 27.47
CA HIS A 297 1.31 -1.70 27.80
C HIS A 297 0.57 -2.07 26.52
N GLY A 298 0.00 -3.26 26.53
CA GLY A 298 -0.69 -3.82 25.37
C GLY A 298 -1.93 -4.61 25.72
N LYS A 299 -2.57 -5.17 24.69
CA LYS A 299 -3.72 -6.07 24.81
C LYS A 299 -3.65 -7.20 23.80
N VAL A 300 -4.11 -8.38 24.20
CA VAL A 300 -4.26 -9.53 23.29
C VAL A 300 -5.33 -9.18 22.23
N VAL A 301 -4.90 -9.05 20.98
CA VAL A 301 -5.76 -8.78 19.81
C VAL A 301 -6.35 -10.08 19.27
N GLY A 302 -5.58 -11.16 19.30
CA GLY A 302 -5.96 -12.44 18.72
C GLY A 302 -4.87 -13.49 18.80
N PHE A 303 -5.23 -14.71 18.41
CA PHE A 303 -4.36 -15.87 18.36
C PHE A 303 -4.12 -16.23 16.89
N SER A 304 -2.91 -16.66 16.55
CA SER A 304 -2.63 -17.22 15.23
C SER A 304 -3.51 -18.46 14.98
N ALA A 305 -3.97 -18.64 13.73
CA ALA A 305 -4.73 -19.82 13.32
C ALA A 305 -3.89 -21.12 13.27
N GLY A 306 -2.60 -21.04 13.61
CA GLY A 306 -1.68 -22.19 13.65
C GLY A 306 -0.31 -21.84 14.22
N THR A 307 0.47 -22.87 14.54
CA THR A 307 1.81 -22.76 15.12
C THR A 307 2.85 -22.45 14.03
N GLY A 308 4.01 -21.89 14.41
CA GLY A 308 5.09 -21.60 13.44
C GLY A 308 5.59 -22.85 12.69
N SER A 309 5.48 -24.03 13.30
CA SER A 309 5.75 -25.33 12.68
C SER A 309 4.74 -25.74 11.59
N ALA A 310 3.47 -25.35 11.72
CA ALA A 310 2.42 -25.68 10.77
C ALA A 310 2.46 -24.83 9.49
N PHE A 311 3.04 -23.63 9.57
CA PHE A 311 3.22 -22.71 8.43
C PHE A 311 4.67 -22.66 7.90
N SER A 312 5.57 -23.50 8.42
CA SER A 312 6.94 -23.59 7.93
C SER A 312 7.01 -24.21 6.52
N LEU A 313 7.84 -23.65 5.64
CA LEU A 313 8.19 -24.27 4.36
C LEU A 313 8.91 -25.63 4.54
N LEU A 314 9.54 -25.85 5.70
CA LEU A 314 10.17 -27.09 6.10
C LEU A 314 9.72 -27.44 7.53
N PRO A 315 8.60 -28.15 7.71
CA PRO A 315 8.17 -28.65 9.01
C PRO A 315 9.15 -29.70 9.56
N ALA A 316 9.34 -29.73 10.89
CA ALA A 316 10.19 -30.72 11.52
C ALA A 316 9.56 -32.13 11.41
N GLN A 317 10.21 -33.04 10.69
CA GLN A 317 9.78 -34.43 10.51
C GLN A 317 10.65 -35.39 11.34
N ASN A 318 10.00 -36.25 12.14
CA ASN A 318 10.66 -37.26 12.98
C ASN A 318 11.13 -38.47 12.14
N ALA A 319 12.17 -38.26 11.33
CA ALA A 319 12.64 -39.21 10.31
C ALA A 319 13.24 -40.53 10.84
N THR A 320 13.44 -40.69 12.15
CA THR A 320 14.19 -41.79 12.77
C THR A 320 13.34 -42.76 13.60
N GLY A 321 12.00 -42.70 13.47
CA GLY A 321 11.08 -43.68 14.09
C GLY A 321 10.85 -43.56 15.60
N ASN A 322 11.68 -42.80 16.33
CA ASN A 322 11.41 -42.45 17.73
C ASN A 322 10.53 -41.19 17.82
N TRP A 323 9.27 -41.34 18.21
CA TRP A 323 8.34 -40.22 18.34
C TRP A 323 8.47 -39.52 19.69
N ILE A 324 8.75 -38.21 19.66
CA ILE A 324 8.84 -37.35 20.85
C ILE A 324 7.79 -36.25 20.75
N LYS A 325 6.95 -36.07 21.78
CA LYS A 325 6.01 -34.94 21.84
C LYS A 325 6.76 -33.65 22.16
N VAL A 326 7.05 -32.86 21.12
CA VAL A 326 7.53 -31.47 21.29
C VAL A 326 6.34 -30.55 21.55
N VAL A 327 6.35 -29.83 22.67
CA VAL A 327 5.35 -28.80 22.98
C VAL A 327 5.44 -27.68 21.94
N GLN A 328 4.33 -27.36 21.28
CA GLN A 328 4.31 -26.30 20.28
C GLN A 328 4.15 -24.93 20.92
N ARG A 329 4.63 -23.89 20.25
CA ARG A 329 4.32 -22.49 20.56
C ARG A 329 3.28 -21.94 19.58
N LEU A 330 2.29 -21.22 20.09
CA LEU A 330 1.29 -20.51 19.33
C LEU A 330 1.56 -18.99 19.42
N PRO A 331 1.68 -18.28 18.27
CA PRO A 331 1.79 -16.82 18.30
C PRO A 331 0.49 -16.18 18.79
N VAL A 332 0.60 -15.33 19.80
CA VAL A 332 -0.43 -14.45 20.35
C VAL A 332 -0.11 -13.03 19.93
N ARG A 333 -1.01 -12.37 19.21
CA ARG A 333 -0.83 -11.00 18.74
C ARG A 333 -1.24 -10.00 19.80
N VAL A 334 -0.34 -9.07 20.12
CA VAL A 334 -0.53 -8.03 21.14
C VAL A 334 -0.37 -6.65 20.51
N SER A 335 -1.38 -5.79 20.64
CA SER A 335 -1.29 -4.37 20.25
C SER A 335 -0.56 -3.57 21.33
N LEU A 336 0.19 -2.53 20.94
CA LEU A 336 0.92 -1.62 21.83
C LEU A 336 0.22 -0.24 21.91
N ASP A 337 0.44 0.57 22.95
CA ASP A 337 -0.05 1.97 22.97
C ASP A 337 0.80 2.86 22.02
N PRO A 338 0.19 3.55 21.02
CA PRO A 338 0.93 4.41 20.09
C PRO A 338 1.70 5.58 20.72
N LYS A 339 1.39 5.98 21.97
CA LYS A 339 2.14 7.01 22.71
C LYS A 339 3.50 6.46 23.16
N GLU A 340 3.50 5.28 23.76
CA GLU A 340 4.72 4.64 24.27
C GLU A 340 5.69 4.31 23.13
N LEU A 341 5.16 3.94 21.95
CA LEU A 341 5.93 3.78 20.71
C LEU A 341 6.52 5.08 20.18
N LYS A 342 5.86 6.22 20.41
CA LYS A 342 6.34 7.53 19.99
C LYS A 342 7.46 8.04 20.89
N ASP A 343 7.34 7.82 22.20
CA ASP A 343 8.32 8.25 23.19
C ASP A 343 9.53 7.28 23.24
N HIS A 344 9.32 5.98 22.99
CA HIS A 344 10.35 4.96 22.90
C HIS A 344 10.21 4.09 21.62
N PRO A 345 10.74 4.55 20.46
CA PRO A 345 10.55 3.87 19.17
C PRO A 345 11.18 2.48 19.06
N LEU A 346 10.31 1.47 18.97
CA LEU A 346 10.69 0.10 18.65
C LEU A 346 11.02 -0.09 17.16
N ARG A 347 11.70 -1.19 16.83
CA ARG A 347 12.02 -1.62 15.47
C ARG A 347 11.55 -3.05 15.25
N VAL A 348 11.05 -3.36 14.06
CA VAL A 348 10.65 -4.72 13.69
C VAL A 348 11.84 -5.68 13.82
N GLY A 349 11.60 -6.85 14.42
CA GLY A 349 12.60 -7.88 14.69
C GLY A 349 13.31 -7.77 16.06
N LEU A 350 13.05 -6.74 16.86
CA LEU A 350 13.54 -6.70 18.25
C LEU A 350 12.80 -7.71 19.13
N SER A 351 13.53 -8.32 20.07
CA SER A 351 13.02 -9.23 21.10
C SER A 351 12.46 -8.48 22.33
N MET A 352 11.49 -9.11 23.00
CA MET A 352 10.82 -8.60 24.20
C MET A 352 10.45 -9.75 25.15
N GLU A 353 10.42 -9.50 26.46
CA GLU A 353 9.64 -10.33 27.39
C GLU A 353 8.18 -9.87 27.33
N ALA A 354 7.24 -10.81 27.15
CA ALA A 354 5.81 -10.55 27.20
C ALA A 354 5.19 -11.26 28.42
N ARG A 355 4.35 -10.55 29.18
CA ARG A 355 3.62 -11.07 30.35
C ARG A 355 2.13 -10.72 30.24
N VAL A 356 1.29 -11.72 30.11
CA VAL A 356 -0.17 -11.56 29.97
C VAL A 356 -0.86 -11.82 31.30
N ASP A 357 -1.77 -10.93 31.67
CA ASP A 357 -2.69 -11.13 32.79
C ASP A 357 -3.87 -12.02 32.34
N ILE A 358 -4.10 -13.12 33.05
CA ILE A 358 -5.17 -14.09 32.78
C ILE A 358 -6.24 -14.15 33.89
N HIS A 359 -6.42 -13.08 34.67
CA HIS A 359 -7.51 -12.99 35.66
C HIS A 359 -8.90 -12.95 35.00
N ASP A 360 -9.03 -12.30 33.83
CA ASP A 360 -10.30 -12.16 33.11
C ASP A 360 -10.41 -13.18 31.96
N GLU A 361 -11.20 -14.22 32.17
CA GLU A 361 -11.54 -15.22 31.15
C GLU A 361 -12.81 -14.87 30.33
N GLY A 362 -13.44 -13.71 30.56
CA GLY A 362 -14.71 -13.31 29.93
C GLY A 362 -14.60 -12.91 28.45
N GLY A 363 -13.39 -12.68 27.94
CA GLY A 363 -13.14 -12.47 26.52
C GLY A 363 -13.34 -13.73 25.67
N GLN A 364 -13.33 -13.59 24.35
CA GLN A 364 -13.43 -14.73 23.43
C GLN A 364 -12.03 -15.26 23.05
N SER A 365 -11.93 -16.53 22.67
CA SER A 365 -10.69 -17.14 22.15
C SER A 365 -10.45 -16.88 20.66
N LEU A 366 -11.45 -16.34 19.95
CA LEU A 366 -11.37 -15.91 18.55
C LEU A 366 -12.08 -14.55 18.42
N ALA A 367 -11.61 -13.70 17.50
CA ALA A 367 -12.26 -12.43 17.22
C ALA A 367 -13.55 -12.64 16.41
N SER A 368 -14.70 -12.24 16.97
CA SER A 368 -16.02 -12.35 16.33
C SER A 368 -16.41 -11.13 15.48
N THR A 369 -15.63 -10.05 15.52
CA THR A 369 -15.88 -8.80 14.80
C THR A 369 -14.73 -8.54 13.81
N PRO A 370 -15.01 -8.11 12.57
CA PRO A 370 -13.97 -7.61 11.65
C PRO A 370 -13.17 -6.46 12.27
N ALA A 371 -11.88 -6.38 11.95
CA ALA A 371 -10.95 -5.45 12.57
C ALA A 371 -11.17 -3.96 12.20
N THR A 372 -10.43 -3.10 12.90
CA THR A 372 -10.30 -1.65 12.72
C THR A 372 -9.97 -1.23 11.26
N PRO A 373 -10.14 0.06 10.88
CA PRO A 373 -10.24 0.45 9.47
C PRO A 373 -9.00 0.08 8.65
N PRO A 374 -9.18 -0.32 7.37
CA PRO A 374 -8.11 -0.81 6.54
C PRO A 374 -7.05 0.25 6.28
N LEU A 375 -5.79 -0.17 6.21
CA LEU A 375 -4.70 0.64 5.65
C LEU A 375 -5.01 0.99 4.19
N GLN A 376 -5.21 2.26 3.92
CA GLN A 376 -5.52 2.82 2.60
C GLN A 376 -4.49 3.90 2.23
N THR A 377 -4.28 4.11 0.94
CA THR A 377 -3.43 5.18 0.42
C THR A 377 -4.05 5.80 -0.83
N SER A 378 -4.21 7.12 -0.83
CA SER A 378 -4.75 7.91 -1.94
C SER A 378 -3.66 8.55 -2.80
N VAL A 379 -2.38 8.23 -2.53
CA VAL A 379 -1.20 8.79 -3.24
C VAL A 379 -1.28 8.57 -4.76
N TYR A 380 -1.90 7.47 -5.20
CA TYR A 380 -2.03 7.15 -6.63
C TYR A 380 -3.25 7.81 -7.31
N ASP A 381 -4.23 8.32 -6.56
CA ASP A 381 -5.43 8.94 -7.11
C ASP A 381 -5.13 10.33 -7.71
N GLN A 382 -4.12 11.02 -7.15
CA GLN A 382 -3.69 12.36 -7.59
C GLN A 382 -3.33 12.39 -9.07
N ALA A 383 -2.51 11.43 -9.54
CA ALA A 383 -2.10 11.33 -10.94
C ALA A 383 -3.27 11.12 -11.92
N GLY A 384 -4.38 10.54 -11.46
CA GLY A 384 -5.62 10.45 -12.25
C GLY A 384 -6.34 11.79 -12.38
N GLN A 385 -6.38 12.57 -11.30
CA GLN A 385 -6.99 13.91 -11.29
C GLN A 385 -6.16 14.93 -12.08
N GLU A 386 -4.83 14.82 -12.03
CA GLU A 386 -3.90 15.66 -12.82
C GLU A 386 -4.05 15.38 -14.32
N ALA A 387 -4.11 14.11 -14.74
CA ALA A 387 -4.35 13.73 -16.13
C ALA A 387 -5.65 14.35 -16.68
N ASP A 388 -6.72 14.35 -15.88
CA ASP A 388 -8.02 14.89 -16.26
C ASP A 388 -8.01 16.42 -16.38
N GLN A 389 -7.23 17.11 -15.55
CA GLN A 389 -7.01 18.56 -15.67
C GLN A 389 -6.21 18.90 -16.94
N VAL A 390 -5.15 18.13 -17.25
CA VAL A 390 -4.37 18.28 -18.49
C VAL A 390 -5.28 18.09 -19.71
N ILE A 391 -6.05 17.00 -19.77
CA ILE A 391 -7.03 16.72 -20.83
C ILE A 391 -8.04 17.87 -20.98
N ALA A 392 -8.63 18.34 -19.88
CA ALA A 392 -9.59 19.44 -19.90
C ALA A 392 -8.97 20.74 -20.44
N SER A 393 -7.72 21.05 -20.06
CA SER A 393 -6.99 22.23 -20.54
C SER A 393 -6.70 22.17 -22.05
N ILE A 394 -6.32 21.01 -22.58
CA ILE A 394 -6.04 20.81 -24.01
C ILE A 394 -7.33 20.94 -24.83
N ILE A 395 -8.43 20.34 -24.36
CA ILE A 395 -9.74 20.46 -24.98
C ILE A 395 -10.20 21.92 -24.97
N ALA A 396 -10.16 22.62 -23.82
CA ALA A 396 -10.57 24.01 -23.71
C ALA A 396 -9.77 24.93 -24.64
N THR A 397 -8.44 24.78 -24.68
CA THR A 397 -7.54 25.58 -25.53
C THR A 397 -7.81 25.38 -27.03
N ASN A 398 -8.18 24.17 -27.46
CA ASN A 398 -8.44 23.86 -28.87
C ASN A 398 -9.92 24.02 -29.30
N ALA A 399 -10.86 24.02 -28.36
CA ALA A 399 -12.29 24.21 -28.60
C ALA A 399 -12.62 25.59 -29.20
N GLY A 400 -11.75 26.59 -28.99
CA GLY A 400 -11.80 27.86 -29.72
C GLY A 400 -12.85 28.85 -29.25
N ARG A 401 -13.32 28.73 -28.00
CA ARG A 401 -13.95 29.86 -27.30
C ARG A 401 -12.86 30.91 -27.02
N GLY A 402 -13.20 32.19 -27.13
CA GLY A 402 -12.23 33.28 -26.97
C GLY A 402 -11.54 33.28 -25.60
N THR A 403 -10.32 33.80 -25.56
CA THR A 403 -9.44 33.93 -24.40
C THR A 403 -10.16 34.28 -23.10
N ALA A 404 -10.20 33.33 -22.17
CA ALA A 404 -10.65 33.53 -20.79
C ALA A 404 -9.59 32.97 -19.82
N SER A 405 -8.75 33.86 -19.30
CA SER A 405 -7.88 33.67 -18.12
C SER A 405 -7.05 32.38 -18.04
N ALA A 406 -5.88 32.38 -18.69
CA ALA A 406 -4.78 31.50 -18.25
C ALA A 406 -4.23 31.99 -16.89
N PRO A 407 -4.03 31.13 -15.88
CA PRO A 407 -3.26 31.50 -14.70
C PRO A 407 -1.79 31.65 -15.07
N ALA A 408 -1.24 32.85 -14.90
CA ALA A 408 0.18 33.12 -15.16
C ALA A 408 1.05 32.44 -14.08
N GLY A 409 1.52 31.22 -14.35
CA GLY A 409 2.27 30.40 -13.39
C GLY A 409 3.37 29.50 -13.99
N ALA A 410 3.59 29.53 -15.31
CA ALA A 410 4.64 28.75 -15.97
C ALA A 410 5.98 29.52 -15.96
N GLY A 411 6.71 29.47 -14.84
CA GLY A 411 8.06 30.03 -14.74
C GLY A 411 9.05 29.28 -15.63
N ALA A 412 9.44 29.86 -16.76
CA ALA A 412 10.38 29.24 -17.70
C ALA A 412 11.79 29.12 -17.11
N ILE A 413 12.26 27.88 -16.88
CA ILE A 413 13.64 27.62 -16.48
C ILE A 413 14.54 27.69 -17.73
N ALA A 414 15.08 28.89 -17.98
CA ALA A 414 16.13 29.13 -18.98
C ALA A 414 17.49 29.38 -18.26
N PRO A 415 18.62 28.85 -18.77
CA PRO A 415 19.86 28.81 -18.01
C PRO A 415 20.76 30.05 -18.18
N ALA A 416 21.08 30.71 -17.05
CA ALA A 416 22.16 31.69 -16.90
C ALA A 416 22.49 31.82 -15.39
N SER A 417 23.71 32.10 -14.93
CA SER A 417 25.02 32.13 -15.59
C SER A 417 26.13 31.92 -14.53
N SER A 418 27.37 31.67 -14.96
CA SER A 418 28.49 31.32 -14.06
C SER A 418 29.04 32.52 -13.27
N SER A 419 28.62 32.65 -12.00
CA SER A 419 29.21 33.62 -11.07
C SER A 419 30.61 33.17 -10.61
N ARG A 420 31.62 33.92 -11.08
CA ARG A 420 33.05 33.69 -10.78
C ARG A 420 33.42 34.25 -9.40
N ALA A 421 33.27 33.45 -8.35
CA ALA A 421 33.78 33.79 -7.02
C ALA A 421 35.32 33.94 -7.05
N ALA A 422 35.85 35.03 -6.49
CA ALA A 422 37.28 35.33 -6.50
C ALA A 422 38.02 34.72 -5.29
N GLN A 423 39.26 34.28 -5.52
CA GLN A 423 40.19 33.91 -4.45
C GLN A 423 40.77 35.18 -3.80
N PRO A 424 40.88 35.24 -2.46
CA PRO A 424 41.78 36.18 -1.80
C PRO A 424 43.23 35.65 -1.87
N ALA A 425 44.16 36.51 -2.30
CA ALA A 425 45.60 36.22 -2.25
C ALA A 425 46.16 36.40 -0.82
N PRO A 426 47.25 35.70 -0.44
CA PRO A 426 47.78 35.75 0.92
C PRO A 426 48.50 37.07 1.24
N LYS A 427 48.60 37.40 2.53
CA LYS A 427 49.51 38.41 3.07
C LYS A 427 50.13 37.93 4.38
N VAL A 428 51.46 37.81 4.36
CA VAL A 428 52.41 37.65 5.47
C VAL A 428 52.11 36.46 6.40
#